data_AF-A0A8T3MLU4-F1
#
_entry.id   AF-A0A8T3MLU4-F1
#
_cell.length_a   1.000
_cell.length_b   1.000
_cell.length_c   1.000
_cell.angle_alpha   90.00
_cell.angle_beta   90.00
_cell.angle_gamma   90.00
#
_symmetry.space_group_name_H-M   'P 1'
#
loop_
_entity.id
_entity.type
_entity.pdbx_description
1 polymer ?
#
loop_
_entity_poly.entity_id
_entity_poly.type
_entity_poly.pdbx_seq_one_letter_code
_entity_poly.pdbx_strand_id
1 'polypeptide(L)'
;MGTIYVQQDPVDGTFTAHVLELPGCNARGGTREDAVEKVKHSFRDYLALLRSRGMSVDHLRETDVDRFEVKDPPSRGIFPEDFRQMDEHEMRDFLRQMEASRSALLAQLRGLSAEQLEKQPTPSMWSVRGALEHIMETEVALLSKLERWPDREFATLQAVHRLTFQRFTVMDPADTAMDHTIEGRRWSTRTVMRRILEHEYEHLGHIREIVAALGSDRPPE
;
A
#
# COMPACT_ATOMS: atom_id res chain seq x y z
N MET A 1 -22.42 -5.61 -14.98
CA MET A 1 -22.75 -4.18 -14.80
C MET A 1 -21.96 -3.74 -13.58
N GLY A 2 -21.09 -2.75 -13.70
CA GLY A 2 -20.21 -2.37 -12.60
C GLY A 2 -20.86 -1.43 -11.60
N THR A 3 -20.17 -1.19 -10.48
CA THR A 3 -20.71 -0.41 -9.35
C THR A 3 -19.77 0.75 -8.99
N ILE A 4 -20.35 1.94 -8.78
CA ILE A 4 -19.69 3.05 -8.11
C ILE A 4 -20.20 3.07 -6.67
N TYR A 5 -19.31 2.82 -5.71
CA TYR A 5 -19.63 2.98 -4.30
C TYR A 5 -19.33 4.39 -3.83
N VAL A 6 -20.27 5.04 -3.15
CA VAL A 6 -20.08 6.40 -2.61
C VAL A 6 -20.30 6.39 -1.11
N GLN A 7 -19.38 7.00 -0.37
CA GLN A 7 -19.45 7.13 1.08
C GLN A 7 -19.13 8.57 1.51
N GLN A 8 -19.79 9.01 2.58
CA GLN A 8 -19.53 10.32 3.18
C GLN A 8 -18.44 10.22 4.26
N ASP A 9 -17.53 11.16 4.30
CA ASP A 9 -16.60 11.35 5.40
C ASP A 9 -17.33 12.05 6.57
N PRO A 10 -17.40 11.45 7.76
CA PRO A 10 -18.09 12.02 8.91
C PRO A 10 -17.34 13.19 9.55
N VAL A 11 -16.06 13.41 9.24
CA VAL A 11 -15.24 14.47 9.83
C VAL A 11 -15.50 15.80 9.12
N ASP A 12 -15.51 15.79 7.79
CA ASP A 12 -15.62 17.01 6.98
C ASP A 12 -16.79 17.02 5.99
N GLY A 13 -17.61 15.97 5.98
CA GLY A 13 -18.85 15.89 5.21
C GLY A 13 -18.65 15.67 3.71
N THR A 14 -17.42 15.56 3.23
CA THR A 14 -17.13 15.29 1.81
C THR A 14 -17.47 13.87 1.40
N PHE A 15 -17.56 13.60 0.11
CA PHE A 15 -17.90 12.29 -0.44
C PHE A 15 -16.70 11.68 -1.15
N THR A 16 -16.47 10.37 -0.98
CA THR A 16 -15.51 9.61 -1.76
C THR A 16 -16.23 8.53 -2.55
N ALA A 17 -16.00 8.52 -3.87
CA ALA A 17 -16.53 7.52 -4.78
C ALA A 17 -15.43 6.55 -5.21
N HIS A 18 -15.75 5.27 -5.31
CA HIS A 18 -14.82 4.17 -5.61
C HIS A 18 -15.35 3.32 -6.76
N VAL A 19 -14.45 2.88 -7.66
CA VAL A 19 -14.73 1.90 -8.71
C VAL A 19 -13.85 0.68 -8.47
N LEU A 20 -14.43 -0.43 -8.02
CA LEU A 20 -13.66 -1.61 -7.58
C LEU A 20 -13.24 -2.50 -8.74
N GLU A 21 -13.93 -2.39 -9.88
CA GLU A 21 -13.53 -3.02 -11.14
C GLU A 21 -12.19 -2.48 -11.66
N LEU A 22 -11.73 -1.33 -11.15
CA LEU A 22 -10.40 -0.77 -11.42
C LEU A 22 -9.71 -0.40 -10.10
N PRO A 23 -9.04 -1.35 -9.41
CA PRO A 23 -8.45 -1.14 -8.09
C PRO A 23 -7.57 0.12 -8.02
N GLY A 24 -7.83 0.97 -7.03
CA GLY A 24 -7.16 2.28 -6.89
C GLY A 24 -7.88 3.45 -7.56
N CYS A 25 -8.91 3.20 -8.39
CA CYS A 25 -9.75 4.27 -8.93
C CYS A 25 -10.73 4.79 -7.87
N ASN A 26 -10.46 5.98 -7.36
CA ASN A 26 -11.37 6.72 -6.50
C ASN A 26 -11.31 8.21 -6.82
N ALA A 27 -12.30 8.96 -6.32
CA ALA A 27 -12.27 10.41 -6.35
C ALA A 27 -13.09 11.01 -5.21
N ARG A 28 -12.70 12.20 -4.77
CA ARG A 28 -13.34 12.95 -3.69
C ARG A 28 -14.11 14.16 -4.22
N GLY A 29 -15.32 14.37 -3.71
CA GLY A 29 -16.21 15.46 -4.09
C GLY A 29 -16.85 16.17 -2.92
N GLY A 30 -17.32 17.40 -3.16
CA GLY A 30 -18.07 18.18 -2.17
C GLY A 30 -19.51 17.71 -2.00
N THR A 31 -20.07 17.08 -3.03
CA THR A 31 -21.38 16.41 -3.01
C THR A 31 -21.26 14.99 -3.53
N ARG A 32 -22.32 14.19 -3.33
CA ARG A 32 -22.38 12.81 -3.84
C ARG A 32 -22.25 12.77 -5.36
N GLU A 33 -22.95 13.65 -6.06
CA GLU A 33 -22.95 13.76 -7.53
C GLU A 33 -21.58 14.22 -8.04
N ASP A 34 -20.95 15.19 -7.37
CA ASP A 34 -19.61 15.65 -7.71
C ASP A 34 -18.56 14.53 -7.56
N ALA A 35 -18.64 13.72 -6.50
CA ALA A 35 -17.76 12.56 -6.32
C ALA A 35 -17.96 11.52 -7.43
N VAL A 36 -19.21 11.24 -7.81
CA VAL A 36 -19.55 10.31 -8.91
C VAL A 36 -18.99 10.79 -10.24
N GLU A 37 -19.20 12.06 -10.60
CA GLU A 37 -18.68 12.59 -11.86
C GLU A 37 -17.15 12.61 -11.87
N LYS A 38 -16.50 12.96 -10.76
CA LYS A 38 -15.04 12.92 -10.66
C LYS A 38 -14.49 11.50 -10.76
N VAL A 39 -15.13 10.49 -10.17
CA VAL A 39 -14.62 9.11 -10.27
C VAL A 39 -14.76 8.56 -11.68
N LYS A 40 -15.80 8.94 -12.43
CA LYS A 40 -15.91 8.59 -13.86
C LYS A 40 -14.78 9.19 -14.70
N HIS A 41 -14.41 10.44 -14.43
CA HIS A 41 -13.23 11.05 -15.07
C HIS A 41 -11.94 10.34 -14.67
N SER A 42 -11.74 10.12 -13.36
CA SER A 42 -10.60 9.39 -12.80
C SER A 42 -10.47 7.98 -13.38
N PHE A 43 -11.59 7.28 -13.62
CA PHE A 43 -11.61 5.97 -14.25
C PHE A 43 -11.00 6.03 -15.67
N ARG A 44 -11.44 6.99 -16.49
CA ARG A 44 -10.93 7.15 -17.86
C ARG A 44 -9.46 7.54 -17.88
N ASP A 45 -9.05 8.48 -17.02
CA ASP A 45 -7.67 8.95 -16.91
C ASP A 45 -6.74 7.85 -16.42
N TYR A 46 -7.15 7.10 -15.40
CA TYR A 46 -6.36 6.02 -14.86
C TYR A 46 -6.24 4.87 -15.86
N LEU A 47 -7.33 4.53 -16.55
CA LEU A 47 -7.30 3.54 -17.63
C LEU A 47 -6.33 3.96 -18.75
N ALA A 48 -6.32 5.24 -19.14
CA ALA A 48 -5.37 5.78 -20.11
C ALA A 48 -3.92 5.71 -19.60
N LEU A 49 -3.69 6.01 -18.32
CA LEU A 49 -2.38 5.90 -17.68
C LEU A 49 -1.86 4.46 -17.74
N LEU A 50 -2.66 3.48 -17.32
CA LEU A 50 -2.27 2.06 -17.33
C LEU A 50 -1.94 1.58 -18.75
N ARG A 51 -2.73 1.99 -19.75
CA ARG A 51 -2.45 1.72 -21.18
C ARG A 51 -1.11 2.30 -21.63
N SER A 52 -0.82 3.54 -21.26
CA SER A 52 0.45 4.20 -21.61
C SER A 52 1.67 3.46 -21.04
N ARG A 53 1.45 2.60 -20.03
CA ARG A 53 2.46 1.77 -19.37
C ARG A 53 2.45 0.30 -19.81
N GLY A 54 1.72 -0.01 -20.88
CA GLY A 54 1.74 -1.33 -21.50
C GLY A 54 0.88 -2.38 -20.79
N MET A 55 -0.02 -1.98 -19.88
CA MET A 55 -0.99 -2.90 -19.32
C MET A 55 -2.11 -3.21 -20.33
N SER A 56 -2.43 -4.49 -20.50
CA SER A 56 -3.69 -4.88 -21.15
C SER A 56 -4.84 -4.59 -20.18
N VAL A 57 -5.75 -3.73 -20.64
CA VAL A 57 -6.98 -3.36 -19.92
C VAL A 57 -8.19 -3.63 -20.82
N ASP A 58 -8.07 -4.63 -21.71
CA ASP A 58 -9.05 -4.91 -22.75
C ASP A 58 -10.38 -5.36 -22.16
N HIS A 59 -10.35 -6.09 -21.05
CA HIS A 59 -11.55 -6.48 -20.30
C HIS A 59 -12.30 -5.28 -19.69
N LEU A 60 -11.62 -4.15 -19.47
CA LEU A 60 -12.23 -2.89 -19.00
C LEU A 60 -12.55 -1.92 -20.13
N ARG A 61 -12.18 -2.24 -21.38
CA ARG A 61 -12.37 -1.34 -22.52
C ARG A 61 -13.83 -1.23 -22.94
N GLU A 62 -14.58 -2.30 -22.78
CA GLU A 62 -16.01 -2.37 -23.10
C GLU A 62 -16.89 -1.88 -21.95
N THR A 63 -16.25 -1.54 -20.83
CA THR A 63 -16.89 -1.04 -19.63
C THR A 63 -17.27 0.43 -19.79
N ASP A 64 -18.57 0.69 -19.93
CA ASP A 64 -19.13 2.03 -19.90
C ASP A 64 -19.38 2.45 -18.43
N VAL A 65 -18.43 3.19 -17.85
CA VAL A 65 -18.52 3.69 -16.47
C VAL A 65 -19.71 4.61 -16.24
N ASP A 66 -20.27 5.22 -17.31
CA ASP A 66 -21.47 6.05 -17.18
C ASP A 66 -22.73 5.23 -16.90
N ARG A 67 -22.69 3.91 -17.16
CA ARG A 67 -23.77 2.97 -16.88
C ARG A 67 -23.62 2.23 -15.55
N PHE A 68 -22.60 2.56 -14.76
CA PHE A 68 -22.38 1.91 -13.48
C PHE A 68 -23.49 2.27 -12.50
N GLU A 69 -23.90 1.28 -11.71
CA GLU A 69 -24.89 1.50 -10.67
C GLU A 69 -24.23 2.24 -9.51
N VAL A 70 -24.86 3.32 -9.02
CA VAL A 70 -24.31 4.10 -7.91
C VAL A 70 -24.96 3.66 -6.60
N LYS A 71 -24.16 3.11 -5.69
CA LYS A 71 -24.62 2.54 -4.41
C LYS A 71 -23.86 3.13 -3.23
N ASP A 72 -24.46 2.99 -2.06
CA ASP A 72 -23.75 3.19 -0.80
C ASP A 72 -23.17 1.83 -0.36
N PRO A 73 -21.97 1.79 0.23
CA PRO A 73 -21.43 0.53 0.74
C PRO A 73 -22.24 0.04 1.96
N PRO A 74 -22.28 -1.28 2.23
CA PRO A 74 -22.98 -1.83 3.40
C PRO A 74 -22.54 -1.21 4.73
N SER A 75 -21.26 -0.87 4.84
CA SER A 75 -20.70 -0.06 5.91
C SER A 75 -19.45 0.68 5.41
N ARG A 76 -19.05 1.73 6.12
CA ARG A 76 -17.93 2.58 5.72
C ARG A 76 -16.66 1.75 5.51
N GLY A 77 -16.05 1.87 4.34
CA GLY A 77 -14.83 1.16 3.96
C GLY A 77 -14.98 -0.36 3.79
N ILE A 78 -16.20 -0.89 3.78
CA ILE A 78 -16.46 -2.32 3.55
C ILE A 78 -17.12 -2.46 2.18
N PHE A 79 -16.39 -3.05 1.25
CA PHE A 79 -16.89 -3.34 -0.08
C PHE A 79 -17.01 -4.86 -0.27
N PRO A 80 -18.20 -5.41 -0.59
CA PRO A 80 -18.40 -6.85 -0.70
C PRO A 80 -17.39 -7.57 -1.60
N GLU A 81 -16.95 -6.91 -2.66
CA GLU A 81 -15.99 -7.40 -3.64
C GLU A 81 -14.60 -7.64 -3.07
N ASP A 82 -14.20 -6.95 -2.00
CA ASP A 82 -12.87 -7.09 -1.38
C ASP A 82 -12.70 -8.42 -0.62
N PHE A 83 -13.81 -9.09 -0.27
CA PHE A 83 -13.81 -10.28 0.60
C PHE A 83 -13.93 -11.60 -0.18
N ARG A 84 -14.05 -11.54 -1.49
CA ARG A 84 -14.04 -12.77 -2.32
C ARG A 84 -12.62 -13.26 -2.52
N GLN A 85 -12.47 -14.56 -2.70
CA GLN A 85 -11.19 -15.12 -3.12
C GLN A 85 -10.81 -14.54 -4.50
N MET A 86 -9.56 -14.10 -4.62
CA MET A 86 -9.00 -13.68 -5.90
C MET A 86 -8.55 -14.90 -6.71
N ASP A 87 -8.78 -14.84 -8.02
CA ASP A 87 -8.19 -15.77 -8.96
C ASP A 87 -6.72 -15.42 -9.25
N GLU A 88 -5.94 -16.39 -9.75
CA GLU A 88 -4.51 -16.17 -10.04
C GLU A 88 -4.26 -15.04 -11.04
N HIS A 89 -5.16 -14.85 -12.00
CA HIS A 89 -5.02 -13.80 -13.01
C HIS A 89 -5.20 -12.41 -12.38
N GLU A 90 -6.11 -12.26 -11.42
CA GLU A 90 -6.33 -11.02 -10.69
C GLU A 90 -5.09 -10.63 -9.87
N MET A 91 -4.44 -11.60 -9.23
CA MET A 91 -3.17 -11.35 -8.54
C MET A 91 -2.06 -10.91 -9.50
N ARG A 92 -1.95 -11.55 -10.67
CA ARG A 92 -0.98 -11.14 -11.70
C ARG A 92 -1.27 -9.73 -12.23
N ASP A 93 -2.54 -9.39 -12.41
CA ASP A 93 -2.96 -8.10 -12.92
C ASP A 93 -2.75 -6.99 -11.87
N PHE A 94 -3.03 -7.27 -10.60
CA PHE A 94 -2.67 -6.40 -9.47
C PHE A 94 -1.17 -6.09 -9.46
N LEU A 95 -0.30 -7.10 -9.54
CA LEU A 95 1.15 -6.90 -9.55
C LEU A 95 1.61 -6.03 -10.73
N ARG A 96 1.06 -6.26 -11.94
CA ARG A 96 1.36 -5.41 -13.10
C ARG A 96 0.86 -3.98 -12.90
N GLN A 97 -0.31 -3.81 -12.30
CA GLN A 97 -0.88 -2.50 -12.01
C GLN A 97 -0.06 -1.72 -10.99
N MET A 98 0.41 -2.40 -9.95
CA MET A 98 1.30 -1.84 -8.94
C MET A 98 2.58 -1.30 -9.59
N GLU A 99 3.21 -2.07 -10.47
CA GLU A 99 4.42 -1.65 -11.19
C GLU A 99 4.16 -0.51 -12.20
N ALA A 100 3.04 -0.56 -12.93
CA ALA A 100 2.65 0.51 -13.84
C ALA A 100 2.43 1.84 -13.10
N SER A 101 1.75 1.78 -11.96
CA SER A 101 1.52 2.93 -11.07
C SER A 101 2.83 3.48 -10.52
N ARG A 102 3.72 2.62 -10.01
CA ARG A 102 5.06 3.02 -9.52
C ARG A 102 5.89 3.67 -10.62
N SER A 103 5.88 3.10 -11.83
CA SER A 103 6.57 3.65 -13.00
C SER A 103 6.03 5.03 -13.40
N ALA A 104 4.70 5.22 -13.34
CA ALA A 104 4.06 6.50 -13.60
C ALA A 104 4.48 7.56 -12.57
N LEU A 105 4.42 7.23 -11.28
CA LEU A 105 4.85 8.11 -10.20
C LEU A 105 6.31 8.54 -10.39
N LEU A 106 7.23 7.59 -10.55
CA LEU A 106 8.67 7.90 -10.69
C LEU A 106 8.98 8.70 -11.96
N ALA A 107 8.22 8.50 -13.05
CA ALA A 107 8.39 9.29 -14.26
C ALA A 107 8.01 10.77 -14.06
N GLN A 108 6.96 11.05 -13.29
CA GLN A 108 6.54 12.42 -12.97
C GLN A 108 7.55 13.17 -12.10
N LEU A 109 8.28 12.43 -11.26
CA LEU A 109 9.26 13.01 -10.32
C LEU A 109 10.67 13.15 -10.93
N ARG A 110 10.88 12.60 -12.13
CA ARG A 110 12.18 12.62 -12.77
C ARG A 110 12.61 14.05 -13.09
N GLY A 111 13.80 14.43 -12.61
CA GLY A 111 14.39 15.74 -12.88
C GLY A 111 14.05 16.82 -11.85
N LEU A 112 13.26 16.50 -10.82
CA LEU A 112 13.08 17.42 -9.69
C LEU A 112 14.37 17.52 -8.86
N SER A 113 14.74 18.74 -8.48
CA SER A 113 15.83 18.99 -7.53
C SER A 113 15.40 18.69 -6.09
N ALA A 114 16.36 18.55 -5.18
CA ALA A 114 16.07 18.38 -3.75
C ALA A 114 15.22 19.53 -3.19
N GLU A 115 15.50 20.78 -3.60
CA GLU A 115 14.70 21.95 -3.20
C GLU A 115 13.25 21.85 -3.68
N GLN A 116 13.05 21.39 -4.92
CA GLN A 116 11.69 21.20 -5.46
C GLN A 116 10.93 20.08 -4.75
N LEU A 117 11.62 19.04 -4.28
CA LEU A 117 10.99 17.95 -3.51
C LEU A 117 10.48 18.43 -2.15
N GLU A 118 11.21 19.33 -1.50
CA GLU A 118 10.88 19.86 -0.17
C GLU A 118 9.87 21.01 -0.22
N LYS A 119 9.77 21.72 -1.34
CA LYS A 119 8.91 22.91 -1.46
C LYS A 119 7.44 22.57 -1.29
N GLN A 120 6.76 23.29 -0.39
CA GLN A 120 5.31 23.35 -0.30
C GLN A 120 4.78 24.48 -1.19
N PRO A 121 3.97 24.20 -2.22
CA PRO A 121 3.44 25.23 -3.10
C PRO A 121 2.52 26.23 -2.38
N THR A 122 1.72 25.75 -1.44
CA THR A 122 0.85 26.54 -0.56
C THR A 122 0.89 25.98 0.86
N PRO A 123 0.51 26.74 1.90
CA PRO A 123 0.49 26.24 3.28
C PRO A 123 -0.45 25.05 3.53
N SER A 124 -1.41 24.81 2.64
CA SER A 124 -2.37 23.71 2.73
C SER A 124 -1.98 22.48 1.91
N MET A 125 -0.93 22.56 1.09
CA MET A 125 -0.45 21.46 0.26
C MET A 125 0.76 20.80 0.88
N TRP A 126 0.84 19.48 0.74
CA TRP A 126 2.06 18.73 1.06
C TRP A 126 3.16 19.04 0.05
N SER A 127 4.41 18.92 0.48
CA SER A 127 5.55 18.84 -0.43
C SER A 127 5.54 17.47 -1.13
N VAL A 128 6.28 17.35 -2.23
CA VAL A 128 6.46 16.05 -2.90
C VAL A 128 7.11 15.05 -1.93
N ARG A 129 8.09 15.50 -1.14
CA ARG A 129 8.71 14.69 -0.08
C ARG A 129 7.67 14.14 0.89
N GLY A 130 6.80 15.00 1.42
CA GLY A 130 5.77 14.59 2.37
C GLY A 130 4.75 13.60 1.77
N ALA A 131 4.37 13.79 0.50
CA ALA A 131 3.49 12.85 -0.20
C ALA A 131 4.16 11.47 -0.40
N LEU A 132 5.45 11.45 -0.76
CA LEU A 132 6.22 10.20 -0.90
C LEU A 132 6.37 9.48 0.44
N GLU A 133 6.64 10.22 1.52
CA GLU A 133 6.70 9.67 2.88
C GLU A 133 5.38 9.02 3.28
N HIS A 134 4.26 9.72 3.03
CA HIS A 134 2.94 9.17 3.28
C HIS A 134 2.68 7.86 2.51
N ILE A 135 3.10 7.77 1.23
CA ILE A 135 2.99 6.53 0.45
C ILE A 135 3.82 5.42 1.10
N MET A 136 5.08 5.68 1.44
CA MET A 136 5.99 4.67 2.02
C MET A 136 5.45 4.13 3.35
N GLU A 137 4.99 5.02 4.24
CA GLU A 137 4.44 4.64 5.55
C GLU A 137 3.13 3.85 5.40
N THR A 138 2.26 4.28 4.49
CA THR A 138 0.97 3.63 4.22
C THR A 138 1.17 2.23 3.65
N GLU A 139 2.12 2.02 2.73
CA GLU A 139 2.41 0.69 2.18
C GLU A 139 2.86 -0.29 3.28
N VAL A 140 3.75 0.13 4.19
CA VAL A 140 4.18 -0.69 5.33
C VAL A 140 2.99 -0.99 6.26
N ALA A 141 2.18 0.02 6.56
CA ALA A 141 1.02 -0.13 7.42
C ALA A 141 -0.03 -1.08 6.82
N LEU A 142 -0.29 -1.00 5.52
CA LEU A 142 -1.25 -1.89 4.83
C LEU A 142 -0.73 -3.33 4.76
N LEU A 143 0.56 -3.54 4.46
CA LEU A 143 1.15 -4.89 4.48
C LEU A 143 1.02 -5.56 5.84
N SER A 144 1.08 -4.79 6.94
CA SER A 144 0.88 -5.34 8.30
C SER A 144 -0.53 -5.90 8.55
N LYS A 145 -1.52 -5.59 7.70
CA LYS A 145 -2.92 -6.05 7.81
C LYS A 145 -3.17 -7.40 7.16
N LEU A 146 -2.23 -7.91 6.35
CA LEU A 146 -2.28 -9.27 5.82
C LEU A 146 -1.90 -10.25 6.93
N GLU A 147 -2.80 -10.42 7.90
CA GLU A 147 -2.63 -11.38 8.99
C GLU A 147 -2.65 -12.80 8.41
N ARG A 148 -1.71 -13.63 8.89
CA ARG A 148 -1.29 -14.91 8.29
C ARG A 148 -0.52 -14.74 6.97
N TRP A 149 0.80 -14.75 7.11
CA TRP A 149 1.72 -14.84 5.98
C TRP A 149 1.55 -16.17 5.21
N PRO A 150 1.86 -16.21 3.91
CA PRO A 150 1.79 -17.45 3.12
C PRO A 150 2.64 -18.58 3.73
N ASP A 151 2.24 -19.83 3.48
CA ASP A 151 2.94 -21.08 3.84
C ASP A 151 4.25 -21.27 3.02
N ARG A 152 5.06 -20.22 2.96
CA ARG A 152 6.39 -20.07 2.38
C ARG A 152 7.22 -19.22 3.33
N GLU A 153 7.28 -19.65 4.58
CA GLU A 153 7.72 -18.89 5.75
C GLU A 153 9.12 -18.32 5.53
N PHE A 154 10.05 -19.11 4.98
CA PHE A 154 11.41 -18.64 4.68
C PHE A 154 11.45 -17.55 3.61
N ALA A 155 10.65 -17.67 2.54
CA ALA A 155 10.63 -16.67 1.48
C ALA A 155 10.06 -15.34 2.00
N THR A 156 9.00 -15.41 2.80
CA THR A 156 8.39 -14.24 3.44
C THR A 156 9.35 -13.59 4.44
N LEU A 157 9.97 -14.37 5.33
CA LEU A 157 10.96 -13.89 6.29
C LEU A 157 12.10 -13.13 5.58
N GLN A 158 12.62 -13.70 4.50
CA GLN A 158 13.66 -13.08 3.70
C GLN A 158 13.19 -11.81 2.97
N ALA A 159 11.94 -11.75 2.50
CA ALA A 159 11.39 -10.57 1.87
C ALA A 159 11.31 -9.38 2.85
N VAL A 160 10.80 -9.61 4.06
CA VAL A 160 10.74 -8.59 5.12
C VAL A 160 12.15 -8.15 5.53
N HIS A 161 13.08 -9.10 5.69
CA HIS A 161 14.48 -8.77 5.99
C HIS A 161 15.11 -7.84 4.94
N ARG A 162 14.86 -8.08 3.65
CA ARG A 162 15.37 -7.20 2.57
C ARG A 162 14.79 -5.80 2.64
N LEU A 163 13.51 -5.64 2.94
CA LEU A 163 12.89 -4.32 3.14
C LEU A 163 13.57 -3.57 4.29
N THR A 164 13.75 -4.23 5.43
CA THR A 164 14.45 -3.67 6.59
C THR A 164 15.89 -3.28 6.26
N PHE A 165 16.62 -4.17 5.58
CA PHE A 165 18.00 -3.90 5.14
C PHE A 165 18.07 -2.69 4.21
N GLN A 166 17.23 -2.65 3.17
CA GLN A 166 17.18 -1.55 2.21
C GLN A 166 16.91 -0.21 2.87
N ARG A 167 16.01 -0.15 3.86
CA ARG A 167 15.74 1.08 4.62
C ARG A 167 17.01 1.67 5.25
N PHE A 168 17.89 0.84 5.82
CA PHE A 168 19.15 1.32 6.40
C PHE A 168 20.23 1.65 5.35
N THR A 169 20.22 0.99 4.20
CA THR A 169 21.24 1.25 3.15
C THR A 169 21.13 2.62 2.50
N VAL A 170 19.95 3.24 2.53
CA VAL A 170 19.69 4.55 1.93
C VAL A 170 19.74 5.70 2.93
N MET A 171 20.06 5.43 4.20
CA MET A 171 20.17 6.46 5.23
C MET A 171 21.54 7.13 5.17
N ASP A 172 21.55 8.46 5.26
CA ASP A 172 22.74 9.23 5.58
C ASP A 172 22.96 9.29 7.11
N PRO A 173 24.19 9.53 7.58
CA PRO A 173 24.45 9.67 9.02
C PRO A 173 23.55 10.71 9.71
N ALA A 174 23.18 11.77 9.00
CA ALA A 174 22.25 12.79 9.50
C ALA A 174 20.85 12.23 9.78
N ASP A 175 20.37 11.27 8.97
CA ASP A 175 19.07 10.61 9.16
C ASP A 175 19.04 9.77 10.44
N THR A 176 20.20 9.42 11.00
CA THR A 176 20.26 8.59 12.21
C THR A 176 19.89 9.36 13.49
N ALA A 177 19.80 10.70 13.41
CA ALA A 177 19.43 11.58 14.51
C ALA A 177 17.94 11.50 14.91
N MET A 178 17.18 10.55 14.35
CA MET A 178 15.78 10.30 14.72
C MET A 178 15.62 10.10 16.24
N ASP A 179 14.67 10.85 16.78
CA ASP A 179 14.21 10.78 18.17
C ASP A 179 12.70 11.07 18.20
N HIS A 180 11.91 10.02 18.41
CA HIS A 180 10.45 10.10 18.37
C HIS A 180 9.81 9.20 19.43
N THR A 181 8.58 9.52 19.82
CA THR A 181 7.80 8.71 20.76
C THR A 181 6.62 8.09 20.03
N ILE A 182 6.54 6.76 20.06
CA ILE A 182 5.45 5.97 19.47
C ILE A 182 4.81 5.16 20.61
N GLU A 183 3.49 5.29 20.79
CA GLU A 183 2.73 4.60 21.84
C GLU A 183 3.35 4.75 23.25
N GLY A 184 3.80 5.95 23.58
CA GLY A 184 4.42 6.27 24.88
C GLY A 184 5.86 5.77 25.05
N ARG A 185 6.44 5.10 24.05
CA ARG A 185 7.83 4.66 24.05
C ARG A 185 8.68 5.54 23.15
N ARG A 186 9.79 6.05 23.70
CA ARG A 186 10.81 6.77 22.93
C ARG A 186 11.65 5.79 22.11
N TRP A 187 11.92 6.15 20.87
CA TRP A 187 12.68 5.38 19.90
C TRP A 187 13.75 6.25 19.26
N SER A 188 14.88 5.62 18.94
CA SER A 188 15.96 6.18 18.16
C SER A 188 16.42 5.17 17.12
N THR A 189 17.09 5.63 16.07
CA THR A 189 17.67 4.74 15.05
C THR A 189 18.49 3.60 15.69
N ARG A 190 19.33 3.94 16.67
CA ARG A 190 20.15 2.95 17.39
C ARG A 190 19.32 1.96 18.19
N THR A 191 18.22 2.41 18.81
CA THR A 191 17.31 1.51 19.54
C THR A 191 16.63 0.54 18.59
N VAL A 192 16.19 1.01 17.41
CA VAL A 192 15.58 0.16 16.38
C VAL A 192 16.59 -0.88 15.88
N MET A 193 17.78 -0.45 15.45
CA MET A 193 18.85 -1.35 14.99
C MET A 193 19.18 -2.42 16.04
N ARG A 194 19.36 -2.01 17.30
CA ARG A 194 19.65 -2.92 18.40
C ARG A 194 18.50 -3.92 18.63
N ARG A 195 17.24 -3.48 18.69
CA ARG A 195 16.10 -4.38 18.93
C ARG A 195 15.88 -5.38 17.81
N ILE A 196 16.12 -5.01 16.55
CA ILE A 196 16.05 -5.96 15.42
C ILE A 196 17.04 -7.11 15.62
N LEU A 197 18.30 -6.80 15.96
CA LEU A 197 19.34 -7.81 16.17
C LEU A 197 19.11 -8.65 17.43
N GLU A 198 18.73 -8.02 18.54
CA GLU A 198 18.40 -8.73 19.78
C GLU A 198 17.24 -9.71 19.56
N HIS A 199 16.16 -9.28 18.91
CA HIS A 199 14.97 -10.09 18.67
C HIS A 199 15.26 -11.32 17.80
N GLU A 200 15.99 -11.15 16.70
CA GLU A 200 16.39 -12.28 15.83
C GLU A 200 17.23 -13.30 16.61
N TYR A 201 18.20 -12.83 17.41
CA TYR A 201 19.07 -13.71 18.19
C TYR A 201 18.34 -14.43 19.33
N GLU A 202 17.45 -13.74 20.04
CA GLU A 202 16.55 -14.32 21.04
C GLU A 202 15.72 -15.46 20.42
N HIS A 203 15.07 -15.22 19.28
CA HIS A 203 14.23 -16.23 18.62
C HIS A 203 15.03 -17.36 17.96
N LEU A 204 16.27 -17.13 17.52
CA LEU A 204 17.16 -18.21 17.09
C LEU A 204 17.40 -19.22 18.22
N GLY A 205 17.53 -18.75 19.47
CA GLY A 205 17.61 -19.61 20.65
C GLY A 205 16.36 -20.48 20.81
N HIS A 206 15.18 -19.84 20.85
CA HIS A 206 13.91 -20.55 20.97
C HIS A 206 13.68 -21.56 19.83
N ILE A 207 14.01 -21.22 18.58
CA ILE A 207 13.87 -22.12 17.43
C ILE A 207 14.76 -23.35 17.59
N ARG A 208 15.99 -23.21 18.10
CA ARG A 208 16.88 -24.34 18.37
C ARG A 208 16.30 -25.30 19.40
N GLU A 209 15.70 -24.77 20.48
CA GLU A 209 15.02 -25.57 21.49
C GLU A 209 13.83 -26.34 20.90
N ILE A 210 13.01 -25.67 20.08
CA ILE A 210 11.87 -26.28 19.40
C ILE A 210 12.32 -27.40 18.46
N VAL A 211 13.33 -27.15 17.62
CA VAL A 211 13.86 -28.15 16.68
C VAL A 211 14.45 -29.37 17.42
N ALA A 212 15.16 -29.15 18.53
CA ALA A 212 15.70 -30.23 19.35
C ALA A 212 14.59 -31.09 19.96
N ALA A 213 13.51 -30.47 20.47
CA ALA A 213 12.35 -31.18 20.99
C ALA A 213 11.66 -32.01 19.90
N LEU A 214 11.39 -31.44 18.72
CA LEU A 214 10.78 -32.16 17.60
C LEU A 214 11.65 -33.30 17.06
N GLY A 215 12.97 -33.14 17.08
CA GLY A 215 13.92 -34.18 16.68
C GLY A 215 14.02 -35.34 17.67
N SER A 216 13.72 -35.10 18.95
CA SER A 216 13.70 -36.12 20.00
C SER A 216 12.44 -37.01 19.94
N ASP A 217 11.38 -36.54 19.28
CA ASP A 217 10.12 -37.25 19.06
C ASP A 217 10.06 -38.03 17.73
N ARG A 218 11.14 -38.06 16.94
CA ARG A 218 11.21 -38.84 15.70
C ARG A 218 11.50 -40.32 16.03
N PRO A 219 10.70 -41.29 15.56
CA PRO A 219 11.07 -42.69 15.70
C PRO A 219 12.39 -42.96 14.96
N PRO A 220 13.25 -43.86 15.47
CA PRO A 220 14.48 -44.22 14.78
C PRO A 220 14.17 -44.79 13.39
N GLU A 221 14.95 -44.37 12.38
CA GLU A 221 14.94 -44.97 11.03
C GLU A 221 15.33 -46.44 11.04
#